data_AF-A0A1A7R7V9-F1
#
_entry.id   AF-A0A1A7R7V9-F1
#
_cell.length_a   1.000
_cell.length_b   1.000
_cell.length_c   1.000
_cell.angle_alpha   90.00
_cell.angle_beta   90.00
_cell.angle_gamma   90.00
#
_symmetry.space_group_name_H-M   'P 1'
#
loop_
_entity.id
_entity.type
_entity.pdbx_description
1 polymer ?
#
loop_
_entity_poly.entity_id
_entity_poly.type
_entity_poly.pdbx_seq_one_letter_code
_entity_poly.pdbx_strand_id
1 'polypeptide(L)'
;MFNVLRKQMDDSTQCPLCRASMYWVDAEQMDQEFNFHECSHCKHQIFPEQQLNCHCESCQLARKKLLKETRLQEQRKLKNKVLQERELSELSFVQKLFLLALLDNHVHEHTTHVEYIDWESIKYHYISPNYFFQQALKKHLVNEQVLIVKDSAIQAEQYYINVRLDGYSEPSLFSITTQLRAWFYQNLAMGVAFKSADEVKETLYLVLYQEIVQFMQFYCKTWGIQIAGNKSFQVFCYRLLDSLAVGQIYYMIQSALEYLHKQKALQVRNENFINTNLLKKTLQQYRERGLQEKWETFTLPRPPQLPFSKMSEILLFNFLGLDESIFVQPIRHAWKKIEPRLSFYSTKRCMYCGSQELSVDYDAEDYVSLFCRNCKHQDHYFTR
;
A
#
# COMPACT_ATOMS: atom_id res chain seq x y z
N MET A 1 42.94 -30.32 15.89
CA MET A 1 44.39 -30.47 16.14
C MET A 1 44.73 -31.84 15.62
N PHE A 2 45.62 -31.95 14.64
CA PHE A 2 45.97 -33.21 13.98
C PHE A 2 47.37 -33.63 14.42
N ASN A 3 47.64 -34.93 14.42
CA ASN A 3 48.95 -35.48 14.71
C ASN A 3 49.70 -35.73 13.40
N VAL A 4 50.94 -35.26 13.31
CA VAL A 4 51.79 -35.51 12.14
C VAL A 4 52.46 -36.86 12.32
N LEU A 5 52.16 -37.80 11.42
CA LEU A 5 52.72 -39.15 11.43
C LEU A 5 54.07 -39.17 10.70
N ARG A 6 54.14 -38.50 9.54
CA ARG A 6 55.35 -38.47 8.71
C ARG A 6 55.48 -37.16 7.96
N LYS A 7 56.71 -36.68 7.78
CA LYS A 7 57.02 -35.46 7.03
C LYS A 7 58.26 -35.68 6.17
N GLN A 8 58.12 -35.52 4.85
CA GLN A 8 59.21 -35.71 3.88
C GLN A 8 59.30 -34.52 2.94
N MET A 9 60.51 -34.08 2.57
CA MET A 9 60.68 -33.02 1.57
C MET A 9 60.26 -33.54 0.20
N ASP A 10 59.42 -32.77 -0.47
CA ASP A 10 59.05 -32.97 -1.87
C ASP A 10 59.49 -31.75 -2.68
N ASP A 11 60.63 -31.89 -3.37
CA ASP A 11 61.20 -30.82 -4.19
C ASP A 11 60.43 -30.57 -5.49
N SER A 12 59.47 -31.42 -5.83
CA SER A 12 58.64 -31.25 -7.03
C SER A 12 57.49 -30.26 -6.83
N THR A 13 57.07 -30.04 -5.57
CA THR A 13 55.94 -29.16 -5.24
C THR A 13 56.42 -27.83 -4.66
N GLN A 14 56.06 -26.72 -5.31
CA GLN A 14 56.42 -25.36 -4.87
C GLN A 14 55.25 -24.63 -4.23
N CYS A 15 55.54 -23.88 -3.16
CA CYS A 15 54.53 -23.08 -2.48
C CYS A 15 54.00 -21.94 -3.36
N PRO A 16 52.67 -21.76 -3.50
CA PRO A 16 52.09 -20.69 -4.31
C PRO A 16 52.35 -19.28 -3.76
N LEU A 17 52.69 -19.16 -2.46
CA LEU A 17 52.94 -17.86 -1.83
C LEU A 17 54.39 -17.40 -1.93
N CYS A 18 55.36 -18.30 -1.78
CA CYS A 18 56.79 -17.95 -1.72
C CYS A 18 57.70 -18.77 -2.64
N ARG A 19 57.15 -19.72 -3.41
CA ARG A 19 57.85 -20.61 -4.37
C ARG A 19 58.92 -21.53 -3.78
N ALA A 20 59.02 -21.63 -2.45
CA ALA A 20 59.91 -22.58 -1.78
C ALA A 20 59.36 -24.03 -1.89
N SER A 21 60.27 -25.01 -1.85
CA SER A 21 59.92 -26.44 -1.80
C SER A 21 59.04 -26.76 -0.58
N MET A 22 58.12 -27.71 -0.76
CA MET A 22 57.16 -28.10 0.25
C MET A 22 57.46 -29.48 0.82
N TYR A 23 57.03 -29.72 2.06
CA TYR A 23 57.01 -31.04 2.64
C TYR A 23 55.71 -31.74 2.27
N TRP A 24 55.78 -33.01 1.88
CA TRP A 24 54.65 -33.94 1.96
C TRP A 24 54.46 -34.37 3.41
N VAL A 25 53.27 -34.16 3.97
CA VAL A 25 52.93 -34.43 5.37
C VAL A 25 51.78 -35.43 5.41
N ASP A 26 52.04 -36.59 6.02
CA ASP A 26 51.02 -37.56 6.39
C ASP A 26 50.59 -37.26 7.83
N ALA A 27 49.29 -37.03 8.03
CA ALA A 27 48.74 -36.65 9.32
C ALA A 27 47.44 -37.40 9.63
N GLU A 28 47.06 -37.38 10.90
CA GLU A 28 45.87 -38.07 11.39
C GLU A 28 45.02 -37.12 12.23
N GLN A 29 43.70 -37.15 12.00
CA GLN A 29 42.72 -36.43 12.80
C GLN A 29 41.50 -37.32 13.05
N MET A 30 41.20 -37.59 14.32
CA MET A 30 40.04 -38.41 14.73
C MET A 30 40.01 -39.78 14.02
N ASP A 31 41.15 -40.48 14.04
CA ASP A 31 41.35 -41.81 13.44
C ASP A 31 41.18 -41.84 11.90
N GLN A 32 41.25 -40.68 11.23
CA GLN A 32 41.29 -40.56 9.77
C GLN A 32 42.65 -40.00 9.33
N GLU A 33 43.38 -40.79 8.53
CA GLU A 33 44.63 -40.39 7.90
C GLU A 33 44.33 -39.51 6.68
N PHE A 34 45.06 -38.40 6.57
CA PHE A 34 44.97 -37.49 5.44
C PHE A 34 46.33 -36.84 5.18
N ASN A 35 46.54 -36.46 3.93
CA ASN A 35 47.83 -35.95 3.48
C ASN A 35 47.69 -34.50 3.00
N PHE A 36 48.72 -33.69 3.25
CA PHE A 36 48.79 -32.32 2.79
C PHE A 36 50.22 -31.88 2.57
N HIS A 37 50.40 -30.80 1.80
CA HIS A 37 51.71 -30.19 1.64
C HIS A 37 51.90 -29.04 2.62
N GLU A 38 53.04 -28.97 3.30
CA GLU A 38 53.41 -27.84 4.16
C GLU A 38 54.67 -27.15 3.65
N CYS A 39 54.59 -25.84 3.37
CA CYS A 39 55.75 -25.08 2.90
C CYS A 39 56.82 -24.98 3.99
N SER A 40 58.06 -25.28 3.61
CA SER A 40 59.24 -25.19 4.48
C SER A 40 59.50 -23.78 5.04
N HIS A 41 59.17 -22.73 4.27
CA HIS A 41 59.51 -21.36 4.63
C HIS A 41 58.34 -20.59 5.28
N CYS A 42 57.13 -20.67 4.74
CA CYS A 42 55.99 -19.87 5.21
C CYS A 42 54.90 -20.67 5.93
N LYS A 43 55.13 -21.98 6.14
CA LYS A 43 54.19 -22.92 6.78
C LYS A 43 52.81 -22.94 6.13
N HIS A 44 52.72 -22.55 4.85
CA HIS A 44 51.49 -22.61 4.08
C HIS A 44 51.14 -24.06 3.80
N GLN A 45 49.88 -24.41 4.02
CA GLN A 45 49.36 -25.76 3.94
C GLN A 45 48.43 -25.89 2.73
N ILE A 46 48.62 -26.90 1.91
CA ILE A 46 47.78 -27.20 0.74
C ILE A 46 47.17 -28.57 0.94
N PHE A 47 45.84 -28.61 1.06
CA PHE A 47 45.07 -29.83 1.24
C PHE A 47 44.49 -30.26 -0.12
N PRO A 48 44.84 -31.44 -0.65
CA PRO A 48 44.38 -31.90 -1.97
C PRO A 48 42.86 -31.99 -2.08
N GLU A 49 42.18 -32.39 -1.00
CA GLU A 49 40.73 -32.59 -0.96
C GLU A 49 39.93 -31.32 -0.65
N GLN A 50 40.57 -30.14 -0.54
CA GLN A 50 39.95 -28.81 -0.30
C GLN A 50 39.04 -28.68 0.94
N GLN A 51 38.96 -29.69 1.82
CA GLN A 51 38.08 -29.65 3.00
C GLN A 51 38.62 -28.80 4.15
N LEU A 52 39.94 -28.57 4.18
CA LEU A 52 40.63 -27.84 5.25
C LEU A 52 41.27 -26.55 4.71
N ASN A 53 41.28 -25.51 5.57
CA ASN A 53 41.84 -24.20 5.24
C ASN A 53 43.24 -24.04 5.83
N CYS A 54 44.13 -23.41 5.09
CA CYS A 54 45.42 -23.00 5.64
C CYS A 54 45.26 -21.86 6.66
N HIS A 55 46.02 -21.95 7.76
CA HIS A 55 46.06 -20.96 8.83
C HIS A 55 47.38 -20.17 8.92
N CYS A 56 48.22 -20.15 7.87
CA CYS A 56 49.43 -19.32 7.86
C CYS A 56 49.08 -17.82 7.88
N GLU A 57 50.03 -16.98 8.31
CA GLU A 57 49.82 -15.54 8.49
C GLU A 57 49.27 -14.85 7.24
N SER A 58 49.84 -15.14 6.06
CA SER A 58 49.39 -14.58 4.78
C SER A 58 47.95 -14.97 4.44
N CYS A 59 47.56 -16.23 4.67
CA CYS A 59 46.19 -16.70 4.43
C CYS A 59 45.20 -16.12 5.44
N GLN A 60 45.59 -15.97 6.70
CA GLN A 60 44.76 -15.32 7.72
C GLN A 60 44.54 -13.84 7.39
N LEU A 61 45.57 -13.12 6.94
CA LEU A 61 45.46 -11.71 6.55
C LEU A 61 44.57 -11.53 5.32
N ALA A 62 44.73 -12.38 4.29
CA ALA A 62 43.87 -12.37 3.11
C ALA A 62 42.40 -12.63 3.48
N ARG A 63 42.13 -13.61 4.36
CA ARG A 63 40.77 -13.92 4.82
C ARG A 63 40.16 -12.81 5.67
N LYS A 64 40.95 -12.18 6.56
CA LYS A 64 40.52 -10.99 7.33
C LYS A 64 40.18 -9.81 6.41
N LYS A 65 40.96 -9.59 5.35
CA LYS A 65 40.69 -8.54 4.35
C LYS A 65 39.39 -8.82 3.60
N LEU A 66 39.19 -10.06 3.15
CA LEU A 66 37.98 -10.48 2.43
C LEU A 66 36.73 -10.35 3.32
N LEU A 67 36.79 -10.82 4.58
CA LEU A 67 35.71 -10.62 5.56
C LEU A 67 35.41 -9.15 5.83
N LYS A 68 36.43 -8.30 5.89
CA LYS A 68 36.26 -6.86 6.09
C LYS A 68 35.59 -6.21 4.87
N GLU A 69 35.95 -6.61 3.65
CA GLU A 69 35.34 -6.15 2.40
C GLU A 69 33.88 -6.62 2.25
N THR A 70 33.59 -7.89 2.56
CA THR A 70 32.21 -8.43 2.59
C THR A 70 31.35 -7.69 3.61
N ARG A 71 31.87 -7.45 4.82
CA ARG A 71 31.17 -6.69 5.87
C ARG A 71 30.90 -5.24 5.46
N LEU A 72 31.83 -4.62 4.73
CA LEU A 72 31.66 -3.27 4.20
C LEU A 72 30.63 -3.22 3.06
N GLN A 73 30.58 -4.25 2.22
CA GLN A 73 29.52 -4.40 1.21
C GLN A 73 28.14 -4.64 1.84
N GLU A 74 28.03 -5.48 2.87
CA GLU A 74 26.78 -5.70 3.62
C GLU A 74 26.34 -4.43 4.37
N GLN A 75 27.26 -3.73 5.03
CA GLN A 75 26.95 -2.44 5.66
C GLN A 75 26.53 -1.38 4.64
N ARG A 76 27.09 -1.37 3.42
CA ARG A 76 26.65 -0.48 2.33
C ARG A 76 25.26 -0.87 1.81
N LYS A 77 24.93 -2.16 1.73
CA LYS A 77 23.58 -2.64 1.38
C LYS A 77 22.55 -2.26 2.46
N LEU A 78 22.92 -2.36 3.74
CA LEU A 78 22.06 -1.99 4.88
C LEU A 78 21.86 -0.47 4.98
N LYS A 79 22.91 0.34 4.76
CA LYS A 79 22.80 1.81 4.80
C LYS A 79 21.92 2.41 3.68
N ASN A 80 21.69 1.67 2.59
CA ASN A 80 20.80 2.10 1.51
C ASN A 80 19.32 1.73 1.73
N LYS A 81 18.99 0.93 2.76
CA LYS A 81 17.61 0.65 3.20
C LYS A 81 17.40 1.22 4.61
N VAL A 82 17.43 2.54 4.75
CA VAL A 82 16.75 3.15 5.90
C VAL A 82 15.26 2.98 5.61
N LEU A 83 14.64 1.95 6.18
CA LEU A 83 13.19 1.79 6.15
C LEU A 83 12.61 3.07 6.79
N GLN A 84 11.83 3.81 6.01
CA GLN A 84 11.19 5.00 6.53
C GLN A 84 10.07 4.55 7.45
N GLU A 85 10.31 4.57 8.76
CA GLU A 85 9.27 4.37 9.76
C GLU A 85 8.26 5.51 9.64
N ARG A 86 6.98 5.17 9.41
CA ARG A 86 5.88 6.12 9.29
C ARG A 86 4.83 5.82 10.33
N GLU A 87 4.26 6.86 10.92
CA GLU A 87 3.11 6.68 11.80
C GLU A 87 1.85 6.38 10.99
N LEU A 88 0.94 5.57 11.53
CA LEU A 88 -0.34 5.30 10.90
C LEU A 88 -1.15 6.59 10.67
N SER A 89 -0.98 7.57 11.56
CA SER A 89 -1.58 8.92 11.51
C SER A 89 -1.13 9.72 10.28
N GLU A 90 0.10 9.53 9.80
CA GLU A 90 0.70 10.29 8.69
C GLU A 90 0.19 9.87 7.32
N LEU A 91 -0.31 8.64 7.20
CA LEU A 91 -0.89 8.11 5.97
C LEU A 91 -2.04 8.99 5.48
N SER A 92 -2.23 9.06 4.17
CA SER A 92 -3.38 9.76 3.59
C SER A 92 -4.69 9.04 3.93
N PHE A 93 -5.80 9.77 3.89
CA PHE A 93 -7.13 9.24 4.13
C PHE A 93 -7.44 8.07 3.18
N VAL A 94 -7.06 8.15 1.90
CA VAL A 94 -7.22 7.05 0.92
C VAL A 94 -6.41 5.82 1.33
N GLN A 95 -5.17 5.99 1.81
CA GLN A 95 -4.31 4.88 2.24
C GLN A 95 -4.92 4.18 3.45
N LYS A 96 -5.37 4.94 4.46
CA LYS A 96 -6.02 4.39 5.65
C LYS A 96 -7.34 3.68 5.31
N LEU A 97 -8.15 4.26 4.42
CA LEU A 97 -9.39 3.65 3.92
C LEU A 97 -9.11 2.32 3.22
N PHE A 98 -8.08 2.27 2.37
CA PHE A 98 -7.69 1.04 1.68
C PHE A 98 -7.15 -0.02 2.63
N LEU A 99 -6.31 0.35 3.60
CA LEU A 99 -5.83 -0.57 4.64
C LEU A 99 -6.97 -1.12 5.49
N LEU A 100 -7.95 -0.29 5.87
CA LEU A 100 -9.11 -0.77 6.60
C LEU A 100 -9.93 -1.74 5.74
N ALA A 101 -10.23 -1.37 4.49
CA ALA A 101 -10.96 -2.24 3.56
C ALA A 101 -10.27 -3.59 3.34
N LEU A 102 -8.94 -3.62 3.40
CA LEU A 102 -8.11 -4.81 3.27
C LEU A 102 -8.17 -5.71 4.52
N LEU A 103 -8.26 -5.13 5.71
CA LEU A 103 -8.13 -5.85 6.99
C LEU A 103 -9.47 -6.19 7.66
N ASP A 104 -10.53 -5.43 7.37
CA ASP A 104 -11.74 -5.40 8.19
C ASP A 104 -12.47 -6.75 8.29
N ASN A 105 -12.43 -7.57 7.24
CA ASN A 105 -13.06 -8.90 7.24
C ASN A 105 -12.10 -10.03 7.66
N HIS A 106 -10.81 -9.72 7.87
CA HIS A 106 -9.77 -10.73 8.12
C HIS A 106 -9.27 -10.72 9.56
N VAL A 107 -9.41 -9.60 10.28
CA VAL A 107 -8.82 -9.40 11.61
C VAL A 107 -9.91 -9.17 12.65
N HIS A 108 -10.20 -10.19 13.46
CA HIS A 108 -11.17 -10.12 14.57
C HIS A 108 -10.55 -10.55 15.90
N GLU A 109 -11.08 -10.01 17.00
CA GLU A 109 -10.55 -10.19 18.37
C GLU A 109 -10.48 -11.66 18.79
N HIS A 110 -11.42 -12.48 18.33
CA HIS A 110 -11.51 -13.91 18.70
C HIS A 110 -10.87 -14.86 17.67
N THR A 111 -10.07 -14.33 16.73
CA THR A 111 -9.48 -15.14 15.65
C THR A 111 -7.96 -15.03 15.65
N THR A 112 -7.28 -16.18 15.56
CA THR A 112 -5.85 -16.23 15.27
C THR A 112 -5.61 -15.72 13.84
N HIS A 113 -4.86 -14.62 13.72
CA HIS A 113 -4.53 -14.02 12.43
C HIS A 113 -3.04 -14.15 12.15
N VAL A 114 -2.72 -14.36 10.88
CA VAL A 114 -1.34 -14.30 10.40
C VAL A 114 -0.99 -12.82 10.24
N GLU A 115 0.14 -12.38 10.76
CA GLU A 115 0.63 -10.98 10.69
C GLU A 115 1.07 -10.55 9.26
N TYR A 116 0.63 -11.28 8.23
CA TYR A 116 0.97 -11.05 6.83
C TYR A 116 -0.30 -11.03 5.98
N ILE A 117 -0.30 -10.15 4.99
CA ILE A 117 -1.31 -10.08 3.94
C ILE A 117 -0.83 -10.96 2.79
N ASP A 118 -1.53 -12.07 2.54
CA ASP A 118 -1.35 -12.90 1.35
C ASP A 118 -2.16 -12.30 0.19
N TRP A 119 -1.46 -11.63 -0.74
CA TRP A 119 -2.13 -10.93 -1.83
C TRP A 119 -2.79 -11.88 -2.83
N GLU A 120 -2.20 -13.04 -3.09
CA GLU A 120 -2.73 -14.01 -4.05
C GLU A 120 -4.12 -14.51 -3.63
N SER A 121 -4.33 -14.65 -2.32
CA SER A 121 -5.61 -15.09 -1.75
C SER A 121 -6.75 -14.06 -1.88
N ILE A 122 -6.43 -12.76 -1.96
CA ILE A 122 -7.41 -11.67 -1.88
C ILE A 122 -7.47 -10.77 -3.12
N LYS A 123 -6.60 -10.97 -4.12
CA LYS A 123 -6.46 -10.07 -5.28
C LYS A 123 -7.73 -9.87 -6.11
N TYR A 124 -8.71 -10.76 -6.03
CA TYR A 124 -9.99 -10.68 -6.73
C TYR A 124 -11.17 -10.32 -5.82
N HIS A 125 -10.94 -10.09 -4.53
CA HIS A 125 -11.97 -9.58 -3.63
C HIS A 125 -12.33 -8.13 -4.00
N TYR A 126 -13.57 -7.73 -3.71
CA TYR A 126 -14.07 -6.38 -3.95
C TYR A 126 -13.58 -5.41 -2.85
N ILE A 127 -12.27 -5.25 -2.71
CA ILE A 127 -11.67 -4.36 -1.70
C ILE A 127 -11.85 -2.91 -2.15
N SER A 128 -11.50 -2.61 -3.41
CA SER A 128 -11.71 -1.32 -4.05
C SER A 128 -12.67 -1.43 -5.25
N PRO A 129 -13.21 -0.31 -5.79
CA PRO A 129 -14.24 -0.38 -6.84
C PRO A 129 -13.85 -1.16 -8.09
N ASN A 130 -12.58 -1.19 -8.48
CA ASN A 130 -12.13 -2.04 -9.59
C ASN A 130 -10.70 -2.56 -9.38
N TYR A 131 -10.39 -3.66 -10.06
CA TYR A 131 -9.11 -4.36 -9.93
C TYR A 131 -7.89 -3.48 -10.27
N PHE A 132 -7.97 -2.66 -11.31
CA PHE A 132 -6.85 -1.79 -11.69
C PHE A 132 -6.55 -0.74 -10.63
N PHE A 133 -7.60 -0.18 -10.02
CA PHE A 133 -7.45 0.75 -8.91
C PHE A 133 -6.87 0.07 -7.67
N GLN A 134 -7.34 -1.14 -7.33
CA GLN A 134 -6.76 -1.95 -6.25
C GLN A 134 -5.26 -2.18 -6.43
N GLN A 135 -4.83 -2.55 -7.64
CA GLN A 135 -3.42 -2.77 -7.95
C GLN A 135 -2.60 -1.48 -7.91
N ALA A 136 -3.19 -0.35 -8.34
CA ALA A 136 -2.54 0.96 -8.22
C ALA A 136 -2.33 1.36 -6.76
N LEU A 137 -3.32 1.15 -5.89
CA LEU A 137 -3.23 1.42 -4.44
C LEU A 137 -2.19 0.51 -3.76
N LYS A 138 -2.21 -0.79 -4.06
CA LYS A 138 -1.19 -1.75 -3.59
C LYS A 138 0.21 -1.26 -3.97
N LYS A 139 0.43 -0.99 -5.26
CA LYS A 139 1.74 -0.53 -5.77
C LYS A 139 2.17 0.77 -5.10
N HIS A 140 1.24 1.69 -4.87
CA HIS A 140 1.52 2.93 -4.16
C HIS A 140 1.97 2.68 -2.72
N LEU A 141 1.28 1.81 -1.97
CA LEU A 141 1.69 1.46 -0.60
C LEU A 141 3.04 0.73 -0.53
N VAL A 142 3.36 -0.11 -1.52
CA VAL A 142 4.68 -0.75 -1.63
C VAL A 142 5.78 0.28 -1.91
N ASN A 143 5.53 1.21 -2.83
CA ASN A 143 6.48 2.28 -3.15
C ASN A 143 6.74 3.20 -1.95
N GLU A 144 5.70 3.50 -1.16
CA GLU A 144 5.78 4.32 0.04
C GLU A 144 6.32 3.56 1.27
N GLN A 145 6.78 2.31 1.10
CA GLN A 145 7.27 1.43 2.16
C GLN A 145 6.27 1.17 3.31
N VAL A 146 4.97 1.34 3.05
CA VAL A 146 3.90 0.98 3.98
C VAL A 146 3.62 -0.51 3.92
N LEU A 147 3.72 -1.12 2.73
CA LEU A 147 3.69 -2.57 2.54
C LEU A 147 5.09 -3.06 2.17
N ILE A 148 5.64 -3.98 2.95
CA ILE A 148 6.97 -4.54 2.69
C ILE A 148 6.86 -6.02 2.35
N VAL A 149 7.49 -6.40 1.25
CA VAL A 149 7.58 -7.80 0.79
C VAL A 149 8.48 -8.58 1.74
N LYS A 150 8.04 -9.78 2.12
CA LYS A 150 8.86 -10.70 2.91
C LYS A 150 10.07 -11.20 2.08
N ASP A 151 11.29 -10.94 2.57
CA ASP A 151 12.56 -11.24 1.88
C ASP A 151 12.72 -12.74 1.50
N SER A 152 12.06 -13.66 2.22
CA SER A 152 12.13 -15.11 1.98
C SER A 152 11.06 -15.66 1.01
N ALA A 153 10.17 -14.81 0.47
CA ALA A 153 9.05 -15.27 -0.35
C ALA A 153 8.64 -14.26 -1.45
N ILE A 154 9.60 -13.80 -2.26
CA ILE A 154 9.31 -12.95 -3.43
C ILE A 154 8.26 -13.59 -4.36
N GLN A 155 8.17 -14.92 -4.41
CA GLN A 155 7.18 -15.66 -5.21
C GLN A 155 5.77 -15.73 -4.59
N ALA A 156 5.60 -15.49 -3.29
CA ALA A 156 4.31 -15.67 -2.61
C ALA A 156 3.48 -14.39 -2.46
N GLU A 157 3.99 -13.24 -2.94
CA GLU A 157 3.35 -11.91 -2.77
C GLU A 157 2.80 -11.67 -1.35
N GLN A 158 3.58 -12.02 -0.33
CA GLN A 158 3.22 -11.80 1.08
C GLN A 158 3.81 -10.48 1.57
N TYR A 159 2.96 -9.67 2.20
CA TYR A 159 3.30 -8.33 2.69
C TYR A 159 3.06 -8.22 4.19
N TYR A 160 3.93 -7.49 4.91
CA TYR A 160 3.61 -6.96 6.23
C TYR A 160 3.41 -5.45 6.17
N ILE A 161 2.64 -4.91 7.11
CA ILE A 161 2.39 -3.46 7.21
C ILE A 161 3.49 -2.85 8.08
N ASN A 162 4.25 -1.91 7.51
CA ASN A 162 5.33 -1.19 8.17
C ASN A 162 4.84 0.21 8.57
N VAL A 163 4.11 0.27 9.69
CA VAL A 163 3.61 1.52 10.28
C VAL A 163 3.76 1.48 11.79
N ARG A 164 3.87 2.64 12.42
CA ARG A 164 3.90 2.80 13.87
C ARG A 164 2.54 3.26 14.39
N LEU A 165 2.23 2.87 15.62
CA LEU A 165 1.12 3.42 16.40
C LEU A 165 1.68 4.11 17.63
N ASP A 166 0.98 5.12 18.17
CA ASP A 166 1.40 5.81 19.39
C ASP A 166 1.72 4.80 20.50
N GLY A 167 2.99 4.74 20.91
CA GLY A 167 3.49 3.81 21.93
C GLY A 167 3.96 2.43 21.44
N TYR A 168 3.81 2.10 20.15
CA TYR A 168 4.23 0.82 19.56
C TYR A 168 5.10 1.03 18.31
N SER A 169 6.34 0.55 18.36
CA SER A 169 7.25 0.54 17.19
C SER A 169 6.85 -0.50 16.14
N GLU A 170 6.32 -1.65 16.59
CA GLU A 170 5.88 -2.75 15.74
C GLU A 170 4.46 -3.17 16.17
N PRO A 171 3.42 -2.42 15.80
CA PRO A 171 2.05 -2.78 16.13
C PRO A 171 1.60 -4.03 15.37
N SER A 172 0.81 -4.89 16.02
CA SER A 172 0.16 -6.03 15.36
C SER A 172 -0.89 -5.57 14.36
N LEU A 173 -1.24 -6.44 13.40
CA LEU A 173 -2.36 -6.23 12.49
C LEU A 173 -3.66 -5.95 13.23
N PHE A 174 -3.89 -6.61 14.37
CA PHE A 174 -5.04 -6.32 15.23
C PHE A 174 -5.06 -4.88 15.74
N SER A 175 -3.94 -4.39 16.28
CA SER A 175 -3.84 -3.01 16.78
C SER A 175 -4.05 -1.99 15.66
N ILE A 176 -3.46 -2.23 14.48
CA ILE A 176 -3.66 -1.37 13.30
C ILE A 176 -5.13 -1.36 12.89
N THR A 177 -5.75 -2.54 12.76
CA THR A 177 -7.16 -2.67 12.34
C THR A 177 -8.10 -2.00 13.34
N THR A 178 -7.87 -2.19 14.64
CA THR A 178 -8.69 -1.59 15.69
C THR A 178 -8.59 -0.07 15.67
N GLN A 179 -7.38 0.49 15.48
CA GLN A 179 -7.20 1.93 15.35
C GLN A 179 -7.92 2.48 14.11
N LEU A 180 -7.82 1.79 12.97
CA LEU A 180 -8.52 2.18 11.75
C LEU A 180 -10.05 2.11 11.93
N ARG A 181 -10.59 1.07 12.57
CA ARG A 181 -12.01 0.97 12.91
C ARG A 181 -12.46 2.10 13.82
N ALA A 182 -11.65 2.46 14.82
CA ALA A 182 -11.94 3.61 15.67
C ALA A 182 -12.08 4.90 14.86
N TRP A 183 -11.20 5.14 13.89
CA TRP A 183 -11.28 6.35 13.06
C TRP A 183 -12.40 6.35 12.02
N PHE A 184 -12.78 5.19 11.48
CA PHE A 184 -13.75 5.11 10.38
C PHE A 184 -15.18 4.76 10.81
N TYR A 185 -15.35 3.99 11.89
CA TYR A 185 -16.65 3.46 12.33
C TYR A 185 -17.16 4.08 13.62
N GLN A 186 -16.27 4.61 14.47
CA GLN A 186 -16.69 5.27 15.69
C GLN A 186 -16.88 6.78 15.44
N ASN A 187 -17.36 7.49 16.46
CA ASN A 187 -17.48 8.93 16.40
C ASN A 187 -16.09 9.57 16.20
N LEU A 188 -16.03 10.64 15.40
CA LEU A 188 -14.84 11.44 15.12
C LEU A 188 -14.14 11.96 16.39
N ALA A 189 -14.83 11.94 17.53
CA ALA A 189 -14.28 12.22 18.85
C ALA A 189 -13.15 11.26 19.29
N MET A 190 -13.16 10.01 18.82
CA MET A 190 -12.13 9.00 19.16
C MET A 190 -10.86 9.13 18.31
N GLY A 191 -10.85 10.08 17.36
CA GLY A 191 -9.74 10.38 16.47
C GLY A 191 -10.19 10.54 15.01
N VAL A 192 -9.35 11.19 14.20
CA VAL A 192 -9.65 11.44 12.78
C VAL A 192 -8.70 10.71 11.85
N ALA A 193 -9.25 10.05 10.82
CA ALA A 193 -8.46 9.41 9.78
C ALA A 193 -7.91 10.39 8.73
N PHE A 194 -8.31 11.66 8.75
CA PHE A 194 -8.04 12.65 7.69
C PHE A 194 -7.34 13.90 8.24
N LYS A 195 -6.61 14.60 7.37
CA LYS A 195 -5.92 15.86 7.64
C LYS A 195 -6.84 17.06 7.43
N SER A 196 -7.70 17.00 6.40
CA SER A 196 -8.64 18.08 6.08
C SER A 196 -9.94 17.55 5.50
N ALA A 197 -11.01 18.37 5.58
CA ALA A 197 -12.27 18.07 4.89
C ALA A 197 -12.07 17.96 3.37
N ASP A 198 -11.16 18.74 2.79
CA ASP A 198 -10.82 18.66 1.36
C ASP A 198 -10.24 17.28 0.99
N GLU A 199 -9.36 16.70 1.82
CA GLU A 199 -8.81 15.35 1.60
C GLU A 199 -9.92 14.30 1.55
N VAL A 200 -10.93 14.43 2.42
CA VAL A 200 -12.11 13.54 2.41
C VAL A 200 -12.94 13.76 1.14
N LYS A 201 -13.14 15.01 0.72
CA LYS A 201 -13.87 15.34 -0.51
C LYS A 201 -13.18 14.77 -1.76
N GLU A 202 -11.87 14.94 -1.86
CA GLU A 202 -11.07 14.40 -2.95
C GLU A 202 -11.17 12.86 -2.99
N THR A 203 -11.13 12.22 -1.82
CA THR A 203 -11.30 10.77 -1.69
C THR A 203 -12.69 10.32 -2.11
N LEU A 204 -13.74 11.05 -1.70
CA LEU A 204 -15.11 10.81 -2.15
C LEU A 204 -15.21 10.87 -3.67
N TYR A 205 -14.70 11.92 -4.29
CA TYR A 205 -14.71 12.08 -5.75
C TYR A 205 -13.91 10.96 -6.43
N LEU A 206 -12.75 10.58 -5.88
CA LEU A 206 -11.94 9.47 -6.37
C LEU A 206 -12.72 8.14 -6.33
N VAL A 207 -13.33 7.77 -5.21
CA VAL A 207 -14.08 6.52 -5.08
C VAL A 207 -15.27 6.50 -6.03
N LEU A 208 -16.05 7.57 -6.11
CA LEU A 208 -17.19 7.65 -7.02
C LEU A 208 -16.78 7.60 -8.50
N TYR A 209 -15.64 8.20 -8.85
CA TYR A 209 -15.07 8.03 -10.18
C TYR A 209 -14.69 6.57 -10.47
N GLN A 210 -14.11 5.86 -9.49
CA GLN A 210 -13.76 4.45 -9.68
C GLN A 210 -15.00 3.55 -9.76
N GLU A 211 -16.10 3.88 -9.08
CA GLU A 211 -17.42 3.25 -9.28
C GLU A 211 -17.95 3.51 -10.71
N ILE A 212 -17.80 4.74 -11.24
CA ILE A 212 -18.12 5.05 -12.64
C ILE A 212 -17.30 4.19 -13.62
N VAL A 213 -16.00 4.03 -13.37
CA VAL A 213 -15.15 3.16 -14.20
C VAL A 213 -15.58 1.69 -14.09
N GLN A 214 -15.93 1.22 -12.89
CA GLN A 214 -16.46 -0.13 -12.68
C GLN A 214 -17.77 -0.35 -13.44
N PHE A 215 -18.68 0.64 -13.42
CA PHE A 215 -19.92 0.60 -14.19
C PHE A 215 -19.67 0.51 -15.70
N MET A 216 -18.76 1.32 -16.23
CA MET A 216 -18.35 1.24 -17.64
C MET A 216 -17.81 -0.15 -18.01
N GLN A 217 -16.94 -0.71 -17.16
CA GLN A 217 -16.36 -2.04 -17.35
C GLN A 217 -17.42 -3.12 -17.32
N PHE A 218 -18.33 -3.07 -16.36
CA PHE A 218 -19.46 -3.98 -16.23
C PHE A 218 -20.33 -3.96 -17.49
N TYR A 219 -20.65 -2.78 -18.00
CA TYR A 219 -21.52 -2.63 -19.16
C TYR A 219 -20.84 -3.15 -20.45
N CYS A 220 -19.60 -2.72 -20.72
CA CYS A 220 -18.85 -3.17 -21.89
C CYS A 220 -18.49 -4.67 -21.88
N LYS A 221 -18.43 -5.30 -20.71
CA LYS A 221 -18.20 -6.74 -20.57
C LYS A 221 -19.24 -7.57 -21.33
N THR A 222 -20.48 -7.10 -21.41
CA THR A 222 -21.56 -7.78 -22.17
C THR A 222 -21.28 -7.88 -23.67
N TRP A 223 -20.40 -7.02 -24.20
CA TRP A 223 -19.99 -6.99 -25.59
C TRP A 223 -18.59 -7.55 -25.84
N GLY A 224 -17.92 -8.07 -24.80
CA GLY A 224 -16.52 -8.50 -24.90
C GLY A 224 -15.53 -7.35 -25.16
N ILE A 225 -15.93 -6.11 -24.87
CA ILE A 225 -15.13 -4.91 -25.07
C ILE A 225 -14.45 -4.51 -23.76
N GLN A 226 -13.16 -4.23 -23.83
CA GLN A 226 -12.40 -3.69 -22.71
C GLN A 226 -12.50 -2.16 -22.67
N ILE A 227 -12.60 -1.61 -21.46
CA ILE A 227 -12.56 -0.17 -21.21
C ILE A 227 -11.93 0.10 -19.83
N ALA A 228 -11.27 1.24 -19.69
CA ALA A 228 -10.60 1.65 -18.46
C ALA A 228 -10.64 3.17 -18.29
N GLY A 229 -10.48 3.67 -17.07
CA GLY A 229 -10.36 5.09 -16.81
C GLY A 229 -8.99 5.66 -17.17
N ASN A 230 -8.91 6.96 -17.48
CA ASN A 230 -7.66 7.69 -17.59
C ASN A 230 -7.78 9.06 -16.90
N LYS A 231 -6.66 9.76 -16.70
CA LYS A 231 -6.64 11.06 -16.00
C LYS A 231 -7.52 12.12 -16.68
N SER A 232 -7.53 12.14 -18.01
CA SER A 232 -8.33 13.08 -18.82
C SER A 232 -9.83 12.88 -18.65
N PHE A 233 -10.27 11.63 -18.50
CA PHE A 233 -11.64 11.25 -18.23
C PHE A 233 -12.01 11.47 -16.76
N GLN A 234 -11.10 11.18 -15.82
CA GLN A 234 -11.27 11.49 -14.39
C GLN A 234 -11.59 12.96 -14.14
N VAL A 235 -10.78 13.88 -14.70
CA VAL A 235 -11.01 15.33 -14.56
C VAL A 235 -12.37 15.72 -15.13
N PHE A 236 -12.80 15.08 -16.21
CA PHE A 236 -14.13 15.32 -16.79
C PHE A 236 -15.24 14.81 -15.87
N CYS A 237 -15.14 13.59 -15.35
CA CYS A 237 -16.10 13.04 -14.39
C CYS A 237 -16.20 13.87 -13.11
N TYR A 238 -15.10 14.41 -12.58
CA TYR A 238 -15.13 15.30 -11.42
C TYR A 238 -16.01 16.54 -11.67
N ARG A 239 -15.89 17.15 -12.85
CA ARG A 239 -16.78 18.27 -13.25
C ARG A 239 -18.24 17.85 -13.43
N LEU A 240 -18.51 16.60 -13.79
CA LEU A 240 -19.89 16.08 -13.85
C LEU A 240 -20.46 15.94 -12.44
N LEU A 241 -19.68 15.35 -11.52
CA LEU A 241 -20.03 15.07 -10.12
C LEU A 241 -20.39 16.33 -9.31
N ASP A 242 -19.88 17.50 -9.71
CA ASP A 242 -20.26 18.79 -9.10
C ASP A 242 -21.73 19.16 -9.31
N SER A 243 -22.32 18.71 -10.42
CA SER A 243 -23.66 19.12 -10.87
C SER A 243 -24.67 17.98 -10.96
N LEU A 244 -24.20 16.75 -11.17
CA LEU A 244 -25.04 15.59 -11.48
C LEU A 244 -24.91 14.53 -10.38
N ALA A 245 -26.00 13.80 -10.16
CA ALA A 245 -25.96 12.57 -9.37
C ALA A 245 -25.20 11.46 -10.12
N VAL A 246 -24.64 10.49 -9.39
CA VAL A 246 -23.88 9.39 -10.01
C VAL A 246 -24.75 8.56 -10.97
N GLY A 247 -26.02 8.33 -10.63
CA GLY A 247 -26.96 7.62 -11.50
C GLY A 247 -27.29 8.38 -12.80
N GLN A 248 -27.26 9.72 -12.79
CA GLN A 248 -27.38 10.51 -14.02
C GLN A 248 -26.14 10.33 -14.90
N ILE A 249 -24.95 10.27 -14.29
CA ILE A 249 -23.70 9.98 -15.00
C ILE A 249 -23.73 8.56 -15.59
N TYR A 250 -24.26 7.58 -14.85
CA TYR A 250 -24.45 6.22 -15.37
C TYR A 250 -25.35 6.18 -16.60
N TYR A 251 -26.49 6.89 -16.55
CA TYR A 251 -27.39 7.01 -17.68
C TYR A 251 -26.66 7.58 -18.91
N MET A 252 -25.97 8.72 -18.75
CA MET A 252 -25.22 9.34 -19.85
C MET A 252 -24.16 8.39 -20.43
N ILE A 253 -23.43 7.68 -19.58
CA ILE A 253 -22.41 6.71 -19.99
C ILE A 253 -23.03 5.55 -20.75
N GLN A 254 -24.12 4.99 -20.24
CA GLN A 254 -24.83 3.90 -20.90
C GLN A 254 -25.27 4.32 -22.30
N SER A 255 -25.98 5.46 -22.42
CA SER A 255 -26.46 5.95 -23.71
C SER A 255 -25.32 6.21 -24.69
N ALA A 256 -24.21 6.78 -24.22
CA ALA A 256 -23.03 7.05 -25.05
C ALA A 256 -22.34 5.76 -25.51
N LEU A 257 -22.20 4.78 -24.62
CA LEU A 257 -21.62 3.47 -24.96
C LEU A 257 -22.52 2.70 -25.94
N GLU A 258 -23.83 2.69 -25.75
CA GLU A 258 -24.79 2.07 -26.68
C GLU A 258 -24.70 2.70 -28.07
N TYR A 259 -24.63 4.03 -28.13
CA TYR A 259 -24.45 4.76 -29.38
C TYR A 259 -23.14 4.38 -30.09
N LEU A 260 -22.01 4.39 -29.38
CA LEU A 260 -20.71 4.04 -29.94
C LEU A 260 -20.65 2.57 -30.38
N HIS A 261 -21.29 1.66 -29.64
CA HIS A 261 -21.38 0.25 -29.99
C HIS A 261 -22.24 0.02 -31.25
N LYS A 262 -23.41 0.66 -31.34
CA LYS A 262 -24.27 0.61 -32.55
C LYS A 262 -23.53 1.11 -33.79
N GLN A 263 -22.67 2.10 -33.63
CA GLN A 263 -21.81 2.62 -34.72
C GLN A 263 -20.57 1.78 -35.00
N LYS A 264 -20.33 0.69 -34.25
CA LYS A 264 -19.11 -0.13 -34.33
C LYS A 264 -17.83 0.70 -34.17
N ALA A 265 -17.88 1.78 -33.40
CA ALA A 265 -16.75 2.68 -33.17
C ALA A 265 -15.82 2.16 -32.05
N LEU A 266 -16.32 1.29 -31.17
CA LEU A 266 -15.56 0.72 -30.06
C LEU A 266 -14.64 -0.41 -30.53
N GLN A 267 -13.42 -0.43 -30.02
CA GLN A 267 -12.43 -1.49 -30.25
C GLN A 267 -12.54 -2.57 -29.15
N VAL A 268 -12.17 -3.82 -29.47
CA VAL A 268 -12.19 -4.93 -28.49
C VAL A 268 -11.26 -4.66 -27.31
N ARG A 269 -10.07 -4.12 -27.58
CA ARG A 269 -9.08 -3.73 -26.56
C ARG A 269 -9.06 -2.22 -26.39
N ASN A 270 -8.81 -1.75 -25.17
CA ASN A 270 -8.69 -0.31 -24.88
C ASN A 270 -7.25 0.19 -25.04
N GLU A 271 -6.63 -0.06 -26.19
CA GLU A 271 -5.25 0.37 -26.44
C GLU A 271 -5.15 1.90 -26.44
N ASN A 272 -4.16 2.44 -25.72
CA ASN A 272 -3.96 3.90 -25.55
C ASN A 272 -5.23 4.67 -25.11
N PHE A 273 -6.16 3.99 -24.42
CA PHE A 273 -7.43 4.57 -23.97
C PHE A 273 -8.33 5.09 -25.11
N ILE A 274 -8.25 4.51 -26.32
CA ILE A 274 -9.08 4.93 -27.47
C ILE A 274 -10.58 4.91 -27.14
N ASN A 275 -11.09 3.80 -26.58
CA ASN A 275 -12.51 3.70 -26.22
C ASN A 275 -12.90 4.74 -25.16
N THR A 276 -12.05 4.96 -24.16
CA THR A 276 -12.26 5.97 -23.11
C THR A 276 -12.32 7.38 -23.69
N ASN A 277 -11.43 7.70 -24.64
CA ASN A 277 -11.37 9.01 -25.25
C ASN A 277 -12.57 9.26 -26.19
N LEU A 278 -13.02 8.23 -26.91
CA LEU A 278 -14.26 8.28 -27.70
C LEU A 278 -15.46 8.54 -26.79
N LEU A 279 -15.61 7.75 -25.73
CA LEU A 279 -16.67 7.93 -24.74
C LEU A 279 -16.68 9.34 -24.16
N LYS A 280 -15.51 9.84 -23.73
CA LYS A 280 -15.37 11.20 -23.20
C LYS A 280 -15.89 12.24 -24.21
N LYS A 281 -15.45 12.15 -25.48
CA LYS A 281 -15.85 13.09 -26.54
C LYS A 281 -17.37 13.07 -26.77
N THR A 282 -17.96 11.88 -26.82
CA THR A 282 -19.42 11.73 -26.96
C THR A 282 -20.17 12.32 -25.76
N LEU A 283 -19.70 12.09 -24.54
CA LEU A 283 -20.30 12.66 -23.34
C LEU A 283 -20.19 14.18 -23.27
N GLN A 284 -19.08 14.76 -23.74
CA GLN A 284 -18.92 16.21 -23.86
C GLN A 284 -20.00 16.79 -24.79
N GLN A 285 -20.21 16.17 -25.95
CA GLN A 285 -21.26 16.57 -26.88
C GLN A 285 -22.67 16.40 -26.31
N TYR A 286 -22.92 15.35 -25.53
CA TYR A 286 -24.21 15.16 -24.84
C TYR A 286 -24.44 16.23 -23.79
N ARG A 287 -23.41 16.58 -23.02
CA ARG A 287 -23.49 17.65 -22.02
C ARG A 287 -23.76 19.01 -22.68
N GLU A 288 -23.04 19.35 -23.75
CA GLU A 288 -23.22 20.62 -24.46
C GLU A 288 -24.64 20.76 -25.01
N ARG A 289 -25.16 19.70 -25.66
CA ARG A 289 -26.55 19.67 -26.13
C ARG A 289 -27.56 19.74 -24.98
N GLY A 290 -27.36 18.95 -23.92
CA GLY A 290 -28.23 18.98 -22.74
C GLY A 290 -28.29 20.36 -22.07
N LEU A 291 -27.19 21.12 -22.07
CA LEU A 291 -27.16 22.50 -21.57
C LEU A 291 -27.91 23.47 -22.49
N GLN A 292 -27.77 23.33 -23.82
CA GLN A 292 -28.46 24.16 -24.79
C GLN A 292 -29.98 23.91 -24.80
N GLU A 293 -30.36 22.64 -24.74
CA GLU A 293 -31.74 22.17 -24.86
C GLU A 293 -32.44 22.01 -23.50
N LYS A 294 -31.74 22.31 -22.39
CA LYS A 294 -32.22 22.19 -21.00
C LYS A 294 -32.81 20.82 -20.66
N TRP A 295 -32.14 19.75 -21.10
CA TRP A 295 -32.60 18.39 -20.85
C TRP A 295 -32.51 18.02 -19.37
N GLU A 296 -33.58 17.40 -18.86
CA GLU A 296 -33.53 16.66 -17.61
C GLU A 296 -32.85 15.31 -17.85
N THR A 297 -31.73 15.07 -17.18
CA THR A 297 -31.01 13.79 -17.30
C THR A 297 -31.67 12.78 -16.37
N PHE A 298 -32.17 11.68 -16.93
CA PHE A 298 -32.70 10.57 -16.15
C PHE A 298 -31.64 9.99 -15.21
N THR A 299 -32.06 9.59 -14.03
CA THR A 299 -31.22 8.88 -13.07
C THR A 299 -31.36 7.39 -13.29
N LEU A 300 -30.27 6.73 -13.67
CA LEU A 300 -30.21 5.28 -13.70
C LEU A 300 -29.85 4.75 -12.30
N PRO A 301 -30.59 3.78 -11.73
CA PRO A 301 -30.20 3.14 -10.49
C PRO A 301 -28.90 2.33 -10.70
N ARG A 302 -28.14 2.14 -9.62
CA ARG A 302 -26.95 1.30 -9.66
C ARG A 302 -27.36 -0.15 -9.98
N PRO A 303 -26.73 -0.83 -10.96
CA PRO A 303 -27.08 -2.21 -11.28
C PRO A 303 -26.92 -3.13 -10.06
N PRO A 304 -27.93 -3.93 -9.69
CA PRO A 304 -27.85 -4.84 -8.53
C PRO A 304 -26.72 -5.87 -8.64
N GLN A 305 -26.31 -6.22 -9.87
CA GLN A 305 -25.23 -7.17 -10.13
C GLN A 305 -23.83 -6.57 -9.96
N LEU A 306 -23.73 -5.24 -9.86
CA LEU A 306 -22.47 -4.57 -9.57
C LEU A 306 -22.19 -4.73 -8.07
N PRO A 307 -21.14 -5.42 -7.63
CA PRO A 307 -20.84 -5.53 -6.20
C PRO A 307 -20.31 -4.20 -5.68
N PHE A 308 -20.70 -3.81 -4.46
CA PHE A 308 -20.06 -2.68 -3.77
C PHE A 308 -18.67 -3.09 -3.31
N SER A 309 -17.71 -2.19 -3.44
CA SER A 309 -16.40 -2.41 -2.81
C SER A 309 -16.42 -2.08 -1.34
N LYS A 310 -15.58 -2.76 -0.55
CA LYS A 310 -15.45 -2.49 0.87
C LYS A 310 -15.02 -1.05 1.15
N MET A 311 -14.14 -0.48 0.33
CA MET A 311 -13.81 0.95 0.39
C MET A 311 -15.03 1.86 0.22
N SER A 312 -15.90 1.57 -0.76
CA SER A 312 -17.11 2.35 -1.01
C SER A 312 -18.09 2.23 0.15
N GLU A 313 -18.30 1.02 0.67
CA GLU A 313 -19.15 0.75 1.82
C GLU A 313 -18.69 1.53 3.07
N ILE A 314 -17.40 1.41 3.41
CA ILE A 314 -16.80 2.10 4.56
C ILE A 314 -16.95 3.61 4.40
N LEU A 315 -16.56 4.16 3.25
CA LEU A 315 -16.54 5.61 3.06
C LEU A 315 -17.96 6.19 3.06
N LEU A 316 -18.84 5.64 2.23
CA LEU A 316 -20.16 6.23 2.00
C LEU A 316 -21.07 5.99 3.20
N PHE A 317 -21.17 4.76 3.67
CA PHE A 317 -22.20 4.37 4.64
C PHE A 317 -21.71 4.53 6.07
N ASN A 318 -20.51 4.04 6.38
CA ASN A 318 -20.03 4.03 7.77
C ASN A 318 -19.41 5.39 8.17
N PHE A 319 -18.54 5.95 7.34
CA PHE A 319 -17.81 7.17 7.69
C PHE A 319 -18.61 8.45 7.42
N LEU A 320 -19.16 8.58 6.21
CA LEU A 320 -19.94 9.77 5.83
C LEU A 320 -21.40 9.71 6.32
N GLY A 321 -21.90 8.53 6.70
CA GLY A 321 -23.29 8.36 7.14
C GLY A 321 -24.30 8.62 6.03
N LEU A 322 -23.91 8.38 4.78
CA LEU A 322 -24.78 8.50 3.62
C LEU A 322 -25.56 7.20 3.41
N ASP A 323 -26.60 7.28 2.61
CA ASP A 323 -27.34 6.15 2.08
C ASP A 323 -27.14 6.07 0.55
N GLU A 324 -27.88 5.20 -0.13
CA GLU A 324 -27.85 5.09 -1.59
C GLU A 324 -28.39 6.33 -2.31
N SER A 325 -28.92 7.35 -1.60
CA SER A 325 -29.38 8.59 -2.21
C SER A 325 -28.24 9.36 -2.90
N ILE A 326 -26.97 9.07 -2.59
CA ILE A 326 -25.81 9.63 -3.29
C ILE A 326 -25.78 9.28 -4.79
N PHE A 327 -26.47 8.20 -5.19
CA PHE A 327 -26.64 7.84 -6.60
C PHE A 327 -27.77 8.61 -7.28
N VAL A 328 -28.68 9.21 -6.51
CA VAL A 328 -29.89 9.87 -7.00
C VAL A 328 -29.82 11.39 -6.87
N GLN A 329 -29.00 11.91 -5.95
CA GLN A 329 -28.83 13.34 -5.69
C GLN A 329 -27.40 13.81 -5.99
N PRO A 330 -27.21 15.04 -6.47
CA PRO A 330 -25.87 15.61 -6.66
C PRO A 330 -25.10 15.71 -5.34
N ILE A 331 -23.81 15.36 -5.37
CA ILE A 331 -22.94 15.27 -4.18
C ILE A 331 -22.89 16.59 -3.41
N ARG A 332 -22.98 17.73 -4.09
CA ARG A 332 -22.98 19.05 -3.44
C ARG A 332 -24.02 19.18 -2.31
N HIS A 333 -25.16 18.50 -2.42
CA HIS A 333 -26.22 18.56 -1.40
C HIS A 333 -25.84 17.76 -0.15
N ALA A 334 -25.30 16.56 -0.34
CA ALA A 334 -24.73 15.75 0.74
C ALA A 334 -23.53 16.44 1.38
N TRP A 335 -22.62 16.98 0.56
CA TRP A 335 -21.39 17.63 1.02
C TRP A 335 -21.69 18.85 1.90
N LYS A 336 -22.66 19.70 1.55
CA LYS A 336 -23.08 20.83 2.39
C LYS A 336 -23.50 20.43 3.81
N LYS A 337 -24.01 19.22 4.00
CA LYS A 337 -24.40 18.70 5.32
C LYS A 337 -23.20 18.11 6.08
N ILE A 338 -22.26 17.51 5.36
CA ILE A 338 -21.11 16.80 5.95
C ILE A 338 -19.93 17.72 6.25
N GLU A 339 -19.63 18.66 5.35
CA GLU A 339 -18.46 19.53 5.40
C GLU A 339 -18.29 20.29 6.72
N PRO A 340 -19.34 20.90 7.32
CA PRO A 340 -19.18 21.59 8.59
C PRO A 340 -18.68 20.68 9.71
N ARG A 341 -19.19 19.43 9.77
CA ARG A 341 -18.79 18.44 10.76
C ARG A 341 -17.32 18.07 10.59
N LEU A 342 -16.86 17.80 9.36
CA LEU A 342 -15.46 17.42 9.11
C LEU A 342 -14.50 18.59 9.35
N SER A 343 -14.87 19.79 8.88
CA SER A 343 -14.09 21.00 9.03
C SER A 343 -13.87 21.37 10.49
N PHE A 344 -14.85 21.12 11.37
CA PHE A 344 -14.69 21.30 12.81
C PHE A 344 -13.46 20.54 13.35
N TYR A 345 -13.30 19.26 13.01
CA TYR A 345 -12.17 18.47 13.49
C TYR A 345 -10.84 18.81 12.84
N SER A 346 -10.83 19.28 11.58
CA SER A 346 -9.57 19.62 10.89
C SER A 346 -9.05 21.03 11.18
N THR A 347 -9.94 21.98 11.52
CA THR A 347 -9.57 23.40 11.66
C THR A 347 -9.33 23.82 13.10
N LYS A 348 -9.99 23.17 14.06
CA LYS A 348 -9.87 23.54 15.47
C LYS A 348 -8.48 23.16 15.99
N ARG A 349 -7.87 24.13 16.66
CA ARG A 349 -6.58 24.01 17.35
C ARG A 349 -6.83 24.38 18.80
N CYS A 350 -6.01 23.86 19.70
CA CYS A 350 -6.03 24.29 21.09
C CYS A 350 -5.87 25.81 21.16
N MET A 351 -6.78 26.51 21.83
CA MET A 351 -6.71 27.97 21.94
C MET A 351 -5.50 28.44 22.74
N TYR A 352 -4.99 27.58 23.64
CA TYR A 352 -3.86 27.91 24.51
C TYR A 352 -2.49 27.72 23.85
N CYS A 353 -2.26 26.58 23.18
CA CYS A 353 -0.94 26.24 22.62
C CYS A 353 -0.91 26.08 21.09
N GLY A 354 -2.06 26.21 20.41
CA GLY A 354 -2.16 26.03 18.96
C GLY A 354 -1.99 24.59 18.46
N SER A 355 -1.90 23.60 19.36
CA SER A 355 -1.76 22.18 19.00
C SER A 355 -2.99 21.64 18.28
N GLN A 356 -2.77 20.70 17.36
CA GLN A 356 -3.81 19.94 16.64
C GLN A 356 -4.18 18.64 17.36
N GLU A 357 -3.44 18.25 18.39
CA GLU A 357 -3.71 17.04 19.17
C GLU A 357 -4.81 17.31 20.19
N LEU A 358 -6.06 17.19 19.73
CA LEU A 358 -7.26 17.42 20.52
C LEU A 358 -8.04 16.12 20.69
N SER A 359 -8.48 15.85 21.91
CA SER A 359 -9.54 14.88 22.20
C SER A 359 -10.86 15.63 22.35
N VAL A 360 -11.92 15.13 21.72
CA VAL A 360 -13.23 15.79 21.73
C VAL A 360 -14.12 15.05 22.71
N ASP A 361 -14.77 15.79 23.62
CA ASP A 361 -15.77 15.27 24.54
C ASP A 361 -17.12 15.92 24.25
N TYR A 362 -18.14 15.10 24.04
CA TYR A 362 -19.50 15.54 23.77
C TYR A 362 -20.32 15.45 25.05
N ASP A 363 -20.65 16.60 25.63
CA ASP A 363 -21.76 16.67 26.58
C ASP A 363 -23.07 16.82 25.80
N ALA A 364 -24.05 16.01 26.17
CA ALA A 364 -25.17 15.63 25.32
C ALA A 364 -26.21 16.74 24.98
N GLU A 365 -26.02 18.00 25.38
CA GLU A 365 -27.11 18.99 25.27
C GLU A 365 -26.79 20.32 24.56
N ASP A 366 -25.61 20.94 24.65
CA ASP A 366 -25.40 22.28 23.99
C ASP A 366 -23.93 22.69 23.69
N TYR A 367 -22.91 21.88 23.98
CA TYR A 367 -21.52 22.23 23.69
C TYR A 367 -20.60 21.03 23.42
N VAL A 368 -19.53 21.29 22.67
CA VAL A 368 -18.43 20.35 22.39
C VAL A 368 -17.20 20.82 23.14
N SER A 369 -16.62 19.96 23.98
CA SER A 369 -15.35 20.25 24.65
C SER A 369 -14.19 19.69 23.83
N LEU A 370 -13.14 20.48 23.60
CA LEU A 370 -11.87 20.02 23.03
C LEU A 370 -10.80 20.06 24.13
N PHE A 371 -10.26 18.90 24.47
CA PHE A 371 -9.16 18.77 25.42
C PHE A 371 -7.85 18.60 24.66
N CYS A 372 -6.89 19.49 24.88
CA CYS A 372 -5.59 19.41 24.23
C CYS A 372 -4.71 18.36 24.90
N ARG A 373 -4.25 17.36 24.15
CA ARG A 373 -3.34 16.33 24.67
C ARG A 373 -1.96 16.87 25.03
N ASN A 374 -1.54 17.96 24.41
CA ASN A 374 -0.23 18.58 24.64
C ASN A 374 -0.20 19.46 25.90
N CYS A 375 -1.12 20.44 26.02
CA CYS A 375 -1.13 21.38 27.14
C CYS A 375 -2.22 21.11 28.20
N LYS A 376 -3.04 20.06 28.01
CA LYS A 376 -4.15 19.68 28.89
C LYS A 376 -5.22 20.76 29.08
N HIS A 377 -5.25 21.75 28.20
CA HIS A 377 -6.25 22.81 28.21
C HIS A 377 -7.56 22.32 27.59
N GLN A 378 -8.69 22.75 28.15
CA GLN A 378 -10.03 22.41 27.67
C GLN A 378 -10.70 23.64 27.09
N ASP A 379 -11.05 23.57 25.80
CA ASP A 379 -11.81 24.58 25.08
C ASP A 379 -13.27 24.12 24.97
N HIS A 380 -14.24 24.99 25.22
CA HIS A 380 -15.66 24.68 25.05
C HIS A 380 -16.24 25.44 23.85
N TYR A 381 -16.89 24.73 22.94
CA TYR A 381 -17.56 25.28 21.75
C TYR A 381 -19.05 25.00 21.82
N PHE A 382 -19.86 26.02 22.02
CA PHE A 382 -21.31 25.91 21.98
C PHE A 382 -21.78 25.59 20.55
N THR A 383 -22.74 24.66 20.41
CA THR A 383 -23.21 24.15 19.11
C THR A 383 -24.30 25.01 18.45
N ARG A 384 -24.52 26.25 18.92
CA ARG A 384 -25.50 27.21 18.37
C ARG A 384 -24.89 28.19 17.39
#